data_AF-A0AA95RMJ8-F1
#
_entry.id   AF-A0AA95RMJ8-F1
#
_cell.length_a   1.000
_cell.length_b   1.000
_cell.length_c   1.000
_cell.angle_alpha   90.00
_cell.angle_beta   90.00
_cell.angle_gamma   90.00
#
_symmetry.space_group_name_H-M   'P 1'
#
loop_
_entity.id
_entity.type
_entity.pdbx_description
1 polymer ?
#
loop_
_entity_poly.entity_id
_entity_poly.type
_entity_poly.pdbx_seq_one_letter_code
_entity_poly.pdbx_strand_id
1 'polypeptide(L)'
;MVNKNLSEQEWVYNYLQKCKKPIPLVLGSRGTWRINRNKAIILVAFTLPDIAVMRDLHNVRKNPIREMKYKDIVYYAVNMVDKKQVEYVIDYWKE
;
A
#
# COMPACT_ATOMS: atom_id res chain seq x y z
N MET A 1 -12.47 -16.07 17.37
CA MET A 1 -11.13 -15.58 16.96
C MET A 1 -11.19 -14.06 16.91
N VAL A 2 -10.41 -13.36 17.72
CA VAL A 2 -10.28 -11.90 17.60
C VAL A 2 -9.56 -11.63 16.28
N ASN A 3 -10.26 -11.07 15.29
CA ASN A 3 -9.66 -10.59 14.06
C ASN A 3 -8.71 -9.43 14.43
N LYS A 4 -7.45 -9.76 14.71
CA LYS A 4 -6.43 -8.74 14.96
C LYS A 4 -6.21 -7.98 13.66
N ASN A 5 -6.56 -6.70 13.64
CA ASN A 5 -6.27 -5.83 12.50
C ASN A 5 -4.74 -5.78 12.33
N LEU A 6 -4.25 -6.21 11.16
CA LEU A 6 -2.84 -6.15 10.82
C LEU A 6 -2.46 -4.71 10.45
N SER A 7 -1.32 -4.24 10.96
CA SER A 7 -0.67 -3.03 10.44
C SER A 7 -0.14 -3.24 9.02
N GLU A 8 0.19 -2.16 8.32
CA GLU A 8 0.80 -2.20 6.97
C GLU A 8 2.04 -3.10 6.98
N GLN A 9 2.93 -2.87 7.95
CA GLN A 9 4.19 -3.61 8.11
C GLN A 9 3.94 -5.10 8.36
N GLU A 10 3.02 -5.46 9.27
CA GLU A 10 2.69 -6.86 9.53
C GLU A 10 2.06 -7.55 8.31
N TRP A 11 1.21 -6.84 7.56
CA TRP A 11 0.59 -7.38 6.35
C TRP A 11 1.63 -7.66 5.28
N VAL A 12 2.50 -6.68 4.98
CA VAL A 12 3.58 -6.81 3.97
C VAL A 12 4.55 -7.92 4.36
N TYR A 13 4.93 -7.99 5.64
CA TYR A 13 5.76 -9.08 6.16
C TYR A 13 5.12 -10.45 5.90
N ASN A 14 3.85 -10.63 6.30
CA ASN A 14 3.14 -11.89 6.11
C ASN A 14 2.96 -12.27 4.64
N TYR A 15 2.82 -11.28 3.75
CA TYR A 15 2.76 -11.49 2.30
C TYR A 15 4.08 -12.03 1.76
N LEU A 16 5.20 -11.39 2.12
CA LEU A 16 6.53 -11.79 1.65
C LEU A 16 6.93 -13.19 2.13
N GLN A 17 6.57 -13.57 3.35
CA GLN A 17 6.85 -14.92 3.87
C GLN A 17 6.14 -16.03 3.09
N LYS A 18 5.05 -15.71 2.40
CA LYS A 18 4.25 -16.68 1.62
C LYS A 18 4.56 -16.65 0.13
N CYS A 19 5.32 -15.67 -0.36
CA CYS A 19 5.48 -15.41 -1.78
C CYS A 19 6.95 -15.55 -2.21
N LYS A 20 7.23 -16.50 -3.12
CA LYS A 20 8.58 -16.69 -3.68
C LYS A 20 8.99 -15.61 -4.68
N LYS A 21 8.02 -14.92 -5.30
CA LYS A 21 8.22 -13.88 -6.32
C LYS A 21 7.24 -12.73 -6.06
N PRO A 22 7.55 -11.86 -5.10
CA PRO A 22 6.61 -10.84 -4.65
C PRO A 22 6.43 -9.76 -5.72
N ILE A 23 5.20 -9.34 -5.93
CA ILE A 23 4.82 -8.29 -6.89
C ILE A 23 4.32 -7.05 -6.15
N PRO A 24 4.48 -5.85 -6.71
CA PRO A 24 3.96 -4.63 -6.09
C PRO A 24 2.46 -4.72 -5.77
N LEU A 25 2.04 -4.03 -4.72
CA LEU A 25 0.73 -4.20 -4.09
C LEU A 25 -0.01 -2.87 -3.95
N VAL A 26 -1.33 -2.96 -3.99
CA VAL A 26 -2.25 -1.87 -3.64
C VAL A 26 -3.08 -2.29 -2.43
N LEU A 27 -2.74 -1.78 -1.25
CA LEU A 27 -3.53 -2.01 -0.04
C LEU A 27 -4.64 -0.97 0.06
N GLY A 28 -5.78 -1.37 0.62
CA GLY A 28 -6.91 -0.45 0.80
C GLY A 28 -7.85 -0.32 -0.38
N SER A 29 -7.63 -1.04 -1.49
CA SER A 29 -8.48 -1.00 -2.69
C SER A 29 -9.96 -1.32 -2.41
N ARG A 30 -10.26 -2.04 -1.32
CA ARG A 30 -11.65 -2.28 -0.85
C ARG A 30 -12.13 -1.30 0.24
N GLY A 31 -11.44 -0.20 0.46
CA GLY A 31 -11.75 0.79 1.51
C GLY A 31 -11.49 0.30 2.94
N THR A 32 -10.68 -0.76 3.10
CA THR A 32 -10.42 -1.42 4.38
C THR A 32 -9.33 -0.75 5.21
N TRP A 33 -8.59 0.20 4.65
CA TRP A 33 -7.47 0.87 5.31
C TRP A 33 -7.80 2.31 5.64
N ARG A 34 -7.29 2.78 6.78
CA ARG A 34 -7.44 4.16 7.25
C ARG A 34 -6.13 4.73 7.78
N ILE A 35 -5.84 5.98 7.42
CA ILE A 35 -4.75 6.79 7.99
C ILE A 35 -5.41 8.04 8.57
N ASN A 36 -5.15 8.34 9.84
CA ASN A 36 -5.75 9.49 10.54
C ASN A 36 -7.29 9.55 10.38
N ARG A 37 -7.97 8.40 10.51
CA ARG A 37 -9.44 8.21 10.35
C ARG A 37 -9.97 8.37 8.92
N ASN A 38 -9.16 8.80 7.96
CA ASN A 38 -9.53 8.89 6.56
C ASN A 38 -9.24 7.59 5.84
N LYS A 39 -10.08 7.20 4.86
CA LYS A 39 -9.77 6.07 3.97
C LYS A 39 -8.44 6.35 3.26
N ALA A 40 -7.64 5.31 3.10
CA ALA A 40 -6.34 5.43 2.46
C ALA A 40 -6.08 4.25 1.54
N ILE A 41 -5.35 4.52 0.47
CA ILE A 41 -4.70 3.52 -0.35
C ILE A 41 -3.20 3.59 -0.05
N ILE A 42 -2.57 2.43 0.05
CA ILE A 42 -1.12 2.33 0.26
C ILE A 42 -0.56 1.55 -0.91
N LEU A 43 0.25 2.20 -1.74
CA LEU A 43 1.04 1.55 -2.78
C LEU A 43 2.28 0.98 -2.13
N VAL A 44 2.63 -0.27 -2.40
CA VAL A 44 3.79 -0.95 -1.84
C VAL A 44 4.59 -1.60 -2.97
N ALA A 45 5.90 -1.42 -2.97
CA ALA A 45 6.80 -2.17 -3.82
C ALA A 45 8.07 -2.56 -3.08
N PHE A 46 8.82 -3.52 -3.64
CA PHE A 46 10.01 -4.09 -2.99
C PHE A 46 11.31 -3.52 -3.55
N THR A 47 11.21 -2.61 -4.52
CA THR A 47 12.33 -1.85 -5.06
C THR A 47 11.93 -0.38 -5.22
N LEU A 48 12.93 0.52 -5.19
CA LEU A 48 12.70 1.96 -5.39
C LEU A 48 12.20 2.29 -6.82
N PRO A 49 12.70 1.66 -7.90
CA PRO A 49 12.16 1.87 -9.24
C PRO A 49 10.68 1.49 -9.36
N ASP A 50 10.28 0.34 -8.80
CA ASP A 50 8.90 -0.14 -8.91
C ASP A 50 7.92 0.79 -8.21
N ILE A 51 8.25 1.28 -7.01
CA ILE A 51 7.37 2.22 -6.30
C ILE A 51 7.31 3.58 -7.01
N ALA A 52 8.40 4.01 -7.65
CA ALA A 52 8.41 5.25 -8.43
C ALA A 52 7.48 5.15 -9.64
N VAL A 53 7.53 4.03 -10.37
CA VAL A 53 6.61 3.74 -11.47
C VAL A 53 5.17 3.66 -10.98
N MET A 54 4.91 2.93 -9.89
CA MET A 54 3.56 2.85 -9.30
C MET A 54 3.01 4.23 -8.92
N ARG A 55 3.85 5.09 -8.33
CA ARG A 55 3.49 6.44 -7.92
C ARG A 55 3.08 7.29 -9.13
N ASP A 56 3.77 7.13 -10.25
CA ASP A 56 3.46 7.81 -11.50
C ASP A 56 2.16 7.29 -12.12
N LEU A 57 1.99 5.96 -12.19
CA LEU A 57 0.79 5.32 -12.75
C LEU A 57 -0.49 5.71 -12.00
N HIS A 58 -0.41 5.91 -10.68
CA HIS A 58 -1.53 6.32 -9.85
C HIS A 58 -1.65 7.85 -9.70
N ASN A 59 -0.86 8.63 -10.44
CA ASN A 59 -0.87 10.10 -10.41
C ASN A 59 -0.72 10.71 -9.00
N VAL A 60 0.16 10.12 -8.18
CA VAL A 60 0.46 10.56 -6.80
C VAL A 60 1.91 11.01 -6.66
N ARG A 61 2.44 11.66 -7.70
CA ARG A 61 3.85 12.10 -7.80
C ARG A 61 4.33 12.96 -6.65
N LYS A 62 3.44 13.78 -6.08
CA LYS A 62 3.73 14.68 -4.97
C LYS A 62 3.84 13.96 -3.63
N ASN A 63 3.37 12.72 -3.55
CA ASN A 63 3.36 11.96 -2.32
C ASN A 63 4.75 11.36 -2.10
N PRO A 64 5.31 11.48 -0.88
CA PRO A 64 6.65 11.00 -0.60
C PRO A 64 6.69 9.46 -0.64
N ILE A 65 7.76 8.93 -1.23
CA ILE A 65 8.10 7.52 -1.09
C ILE A 65 8.74 7.34 0.29
N ARG A 66 8.19 6.41 1.07
CA ARG A 66 8.71 6.01 2.38
C ARG A 66 9.50 4.73 2.22
N GLU A 67 10.75 4.73 2.65
CA GLU A 67 11.48 3.47 2.91
C GLU A 67 11.03 2.92 4.27
N MET A 68 10.63 1.67 4.28
CA MET A 68 10.10 0.99 5.46
C MET A 68 10.99 -0.20 5.79
N LYS A 69 11.52 -0.19 7.02
CA LYS A 69 12.25 -1.32 7.59
C LYS A 69 11.37 -1.99 8.63
N TYR A 70 11.23 -3.30 8.53
CA TYR A 70 10.46 -4.06 9.51
C TYR A 70 11.03 -5.47 9.62
N LYS A 71 11.51 -5.84 10.82
CA LYS A 71 12.25 -7.10 11.04
C LYS A 71 13.42 -7.21 10.04
N ASP A 72 13.42 -8.25 9.23
CA ASP A 72 14.41 -8.62 8.21
C ASP A 72 14.03 -8.17 6.79
N ILE A 73 12.95 -7.40 6.61
CA ILE A 73 12.54 -6.89 5.30
C ILE A 73 12.71 -5.37 5.16
N VAL A 74 12.97 -4.95 3.93
CA VAL A 74 12.88 -3.56 3.48
C VAL A 74 11.89 -3.49 2.33
N TYR A 75 10.99 -2.51 2.37
CA TYR A 75 10.06 -2.22 1.27
C TYR A 75 9.84 -0.72 1.15
N TYR A 76 9.21 -0.30 0.06
CA TYR A 76 8.90 1.10 -0.19
C TYR A 76 7.39 1.28 -0.30
N ALA A 77 6.89 2.38 0.24
CA ALA A 77 5.46 2.66 0.24
C ALA A 77 5.13 4.12 -0.05
N VAL A 78 3.98 4.34 -0.68
CA VAL A 78 3.38 5.66 -0.91
C VAL A 78 1.96 5.65 -0.38
N ASN A 79 1.63 6.61 0.47
CA ASN A 79 0.28 6.78 1.00
C ASN A 79 -0.50 7.73 0.12
N MET A 80 -1.69 7.32 -0.30
CA MET A 80 -2.68 8.14 -0.97
C MET A 80 -3.86 8.36 -0.02
N VAL A 81 -4.08 9.62 0.34
CA VAL A 81 -5.10 10.05 1.31
C VAL A 81 -6.03 11.13 0.75
N ASP A 82 -5.81 11.58 -0.50
CA ASP A 82 -6.74 12.47 -1.18
C ASP A 82 -8.07 11.73 -1.40
N LYS A 83 -9.16 12.29 -0.87
CA LYS A 83 -10.46 11.63 -0.84
C LYS A 83 -10.94 11.24 -2.25
N LYS A 84 -10.81 12.13 -3.23
CA LYS A 84 -11.29 11.88 -4.61
C LYS A 84 -10.50 10.76 -5.25
N GLN A 85 -9.17 10.76 -5.10
CA GLN A 85 -8.33 9.71 -5.65
C GLN A 85 -8.55 8.35 -4.96
N VAL A 86 -8.70 8.35 -3.62
CA VAL A 86 -9.00 7.14 -2.86
C VAL A 86 -10.34 6.55 -3.26
N GLU A 87 -11.38 7.38 -3.38
CA GLU A 87 -12.71 6.93 -3.82
C GLU A 87 -12.67 6.39 -5.25
N TYR A 88 -11.98 7.07 -6.17
CA TYR A 88 -11.78 6.59 -7.54
C TYR A 88 -11.15 5.19 -7.58
N VAL A 89 -10.07 4.97 -6.85
CA VAL A 89 -9.43 3.64 -6.79
C VAL A 89 -10.38 2.62 -6.18
N ILE A 90 -11.05 2.94 -5.08
CA ILE A 90 -11.98 2.00 -4.47
C ILE A 90 -13.09 1.62 -5.43
N ASP A 91 -13.64 2.57 -6.18
CA ASP A 91 -14.70 2.33 -7.14
C ASP A 91 -14.22 1.50 -8.34
N TYR A 92 -13.03 1.79 -8.89
CA TYR A 92 -12.43 1.01 -9.96
C TYR A 92 -12.24 -0.47 -9.59
N TRP A 93 -11.90 -0.77 -8.33
CA TRP A 93 -11.65 -2.13 -7.84
C TRP A 93 -12.91 -2.85 -7.32
N LYS A 94 -14.10 -2.25 -7.42
CA LYS A 94 -15.38 -2.92 -7.08
C LYS A 94 -15.90 -3.81 -8.20
N GLU A 95 -15.46 -3.58 -9.44
CA GLU A 95 -15.69 -4.46 -10.59
C GLU A 95 -14.86 -5.75 -10.46
#